data_AF-A0A3N5G8R9-F1
#
_entry.id   AF-A0A3N5G8R9-F1
#
_cell.length_a   1.000
_cell.length_b   1.000
_cell.length_c   1.000
_cell.angle_alpha   90.00
_cell.angle_beta   90.00
_cell.angle_gamma   90.00
#
_symmetry.space_group_name_H-M   'P 1'
#
loop_
_entity.id
_entity.type
_entity.pdbx_description
1 polymer ?
#
loop_
_entity_poly.entity_id
_entity_poly.type
_entity_poly.pdbx_seq_one_letter_code
_entity_poly.pdbx_strand_id
1 'polypeptide(L)'
;MMEIFHEVLMHPLNLPRKDLPSPIEIIPRAFPGISSLEIDELVNRAQVKNYMPGTMLCREDGLEATFYILLDGEVEVTKTINNIEQRHLKTLKAGDFFGEMAIIHNAPRAATVTT
;
A
#
# COMPACT_ATOMS: atom_id res chain seq x y z
N MET A 1 -21.31 9.32 -20.26
CA MET A 1 -21.50 10.29 -19.16
C MET A 1 -20.35 10.05 -18.20
N MET A 2 -19.43 10.99 -18.13
CA MET A 2 -18.10 10.84 -17.57
C MET A 2 -18.05 11.68 -16.29
N GLU A 3 -17.90 11.05 -15.14
CA GLU A 3 -17.65 11.77 -13.88
C GLU A 3 -16.17 11.63 -13.54
N ILE A 4 -15.44 12.72 -13.72
CA ILE A 4 -14.08 12.90 -13.22
C ILE A 4 -14.25 13.51 -11.82
N PHE A 5 -13.98 12.74 -10.77
CA PHE A 5 -13.79 13.32 -9.44
C PHE A 5 -12.28 13.57 -9.24
N HIS A 6 -11.87 14.82 -9.46
CA HIS A 6 -10.64 15.35 -8.88
C HIS A 6 -10.97 15.84 -7.48
N GLU A 7 -10.81 15.00 -6.47
CA GLU A 7 -10.75 15.47 -5.09
C GLU A 7 -9.29 15.47 -4.64
N VAL A 8 -8.58 16.52 -5.07
CA VAL A 8 -7.30 16.90 -4.49
C VAL A 8 -7.61 17.60 -3.18
N LEU A 9 -7.59 16.86 -2.07
CA LEU A 9 -7.50 17.48 -0.74
C LEU A 9 -6.07 17.99 -0.53
N MET A 10 -5.76 19.12 -1.18
CA MET A 10 -4.81 20.09 -0.64
C MET A 10 -5.50 20.72 0.58
N HIS A 11 -5.24 20.22 1.78
CA HIS A 11 -5.54 20.92 3.03
C HIS A 11 -4.23 21.15 3.82
N PRO A 12 -4.18 22.26 4.57
CA PRO A 12 -2.99 23.10 4.72
C PRO A 12 -1.91 22.48 5.61
N LEU A 13 -0.68 22.95 5.38
CA LEU A 13 0.45 22.84 6.29
C LEU A 13 0.04 23.14 7.75
N ASN A 14 -0.20 22.13 8.59
CA ASN A 14 0.13 22.17 10.03
C ASN A 14 0.04 20.84 10.79
N LEU A 15 0.37 19.71 10.16
CA LEU A 15 0.88 18.55 10.90
C LEU A 15 2.41 18.74 11.04
N PRO A 16 3.07 18.37 12.14
CA PRO A 16 4.52 18.31 12.17
C PRO A 16 4.96 17.24 11.15
N ARG A 17 5.19 17.67 9.90
CA ARG A 17 5.51 16.82 8.73
C ARG A 17 6.85 16.09 8.84
N LYS A 18 7.46 16.03 10.03
CA LYS A 18 8.85 15.63 10.18
C LYS A 18 9.05 14.12 10.33
N ASP A 19 8.00 13.36 10.66
CA ASP A 19 8.15 11.96 11.06
C ASP A 19 7.32 10.95 10.24
N LEU A 20 6.70 11.37 9.12
CA LEU A 20 6.05 10.43 8.22
C LEU A 20 7.10 9.64 7.42
N PRO A 21 6.86 8.35 7.16
CA PRO A 21 7.75 7.53 6.34
C PRO A 21 7.94 8.12 4.94
N SER A 22 9.19 8.17 4.46
CA SER A 22 9.52 8.68 3.14
C SER A 22 9.40 7.59 2.08
N PRO A 23 8.56 7.75 1.04
CA PRO A 23 8.48 6.80 -0.07
C PRO A 23 9.82 6.56 -0.76
N ILE A 24 10.66 7.58 -0.86
CA ILE A 24 12.00 7.48 -1.49
C ILE A 24 12.91 6.51 -0.71
N GLU A 25 12.73 6.39 0.60
CA GLU A 25 13.48 5.44 1.45
C GLU A 25 12.85 4.03 1.46
N ILE A 26 11.56 3.93 1.14
CA ILE A 26 10.79 2.68 1.20
C ILE A 26 10.85 1.92 -0.12
N ILE A 27 10.66 2.61 -1.24
CA ILE A 27 10.59 2.00 -2.58
C ILE A 27 11.83 1.15 -2.91
N PRO A 28 13.08 1.56 -2.61
CA PRO A 28 14.25 0.71 -2.84
C PRO A 28 14.26 -0.60 -2.06
N ARG A 29 13.62 -0.62 -0.88
CA ARG A 29 13.48 -1.83 -0.04
C ARG A 29 12.43 -2.77 -0.61
N ALA A 30 11.38 -2.23 -1.21
CA ALA A 30 10.32 -3.01 -1.86
C ALA A 30 10.75 -3.55 -3.24
N PHE A 31 11.53 -2.78 -3.99
CA PHE A 31 11.99 -3.11 -5.34
C PHE A 31 13.52 -3.00 -5.43
N PRO A 32 14.29 -4.01 -4.97
CA PRO A 32 15.74 -3.96 -5.03
C PRO A 32 16.25 -3.78 -6.46
N GLY A 33 17.15 -2.81 -6.66
CA GLY A 33 17.74 -2.49 -7.98
C GLY A 33 16.97 -1.47 -8.80
N ILE A 34 15.84 -0.94 -8.30
CA ILE A 34 15.13 0.17 -8.94
C ILE A 34 16.02 1.43 -9.02
N SER A 35 16.03 2.09 -10.17
CA SER A 35 16.81 3.30 -10.40
C SER A 35 16.18 4.53 -9.71
N SER A 36 16.97 5.57 -9.46
CA SER A 36 16.46 6.83 -8.91
C SER A 36 15.38 7.47 -9.80
N LEU A 37 15.52 7.36 -11.12
CA LEU A 37 14.55 7.88 -12.07
C LEU A 37 13.20 7.15 -11.94
N GLU A 38 13.22 5.82 -11.84
CA GLU A 38 12.00 5.02 -11.65
C GLU A 38 11.35 5.29 -10.27
N ILE A 39 12.16 5.51 -9.22
CA ILE A 39 11.65 5.94 -7.91
C ILE A 39 10.91 7.27 -8.05
N ASP A 40 11.53 8.27 -8.68
CA ASP A 40 10.92 9.58 -8.89
C ASP A 40 9.62 9.46 -9.71
N GLU A 41 9.60 8.62 -10.75
CA GLU A 41 8.38 8.36 -11.52
C GLU A 41 7.26 7.71 -10.69
N LEU A 42 7.59 6.73 -9.85
CA LEU A 42 6.62 6.09 -8.95
C LEU A 42 6.07 7.08 -7.94
N VAL A 43 6.93 7.87 -7.31
CA VAL A 43 6.53 8.89 -6.31
C VAL A 43 5.63 9.94 -6.96
N ASN A 44 5.97 10.42 -8.16
CA ASN A 44 5.19 11.43 -8.88
C ASN A 44 3.80 10.92 -9.32
N ARG A 45 3.65 9.60 -9.51
CA ARG A 45 2.37 8.97 -9.88
C ARG A 45 1.57 8.45 -8.69
N ALA A 46 2.18 8.40 -7.50
CA ALA A 46 1.53 7.89 -6.30
C ALA A 46 0.39 8.81 -5.84
N GLN A 47 -0.60 8.21 -5.18
CA GLN A 47 -1.72 8.93 -4.58
C GLN A 47 -1.76 8.64 -3.08
N VAL A 48 -1.88 9.70 -2.28
CA VAL A 48 -2.15 9.57 -0.85
C VAL A 48 -3.65 9.35 -0.66
N LYS A 49 -4.02 8.28 0.03
CA LYS A 49 -5.41 7.93 0.35
C LYS A 49 -5.54 7.59 1.82
N ASN A 50 -6.65 8.01 2.41
CA ASN A 50 -7.07 7.62 3.75
C ASN A 50 -8.20 6.59 3.64
N TYR A 51 -8.23 5.65 4.57
CA TYR A 51 -9.22 4.57 4.60
C TYR A 51 -9.82 4.48 6.00
N MET A 52 -11.08 4.07 6.08
CA MET A 52 -11.74 3.82 7.37
C MET A 52 -11.32 2.45 7.91
N PRO A 53 -11.29 2.24 9.24
CA PRO A 53 -11.06 0.92 9.82
C PRO A 53 -12.02 -0.13 9.24
N GLY A 54 -11.51 -1.34 9.02
CA GLY A 54 -12.20 -2.46 8.37
C GLY A 54 -12.18 -2.43 6.84
N THR A 55 -11.54 -1.45 6.19
CA THR A 55 -11.46 -1.40 4.73
C THR A 55 -10.50 -2.47 4.20
N MET A 56 -10.98 -3.35 3.32
CA MET A 56 -10.13 -4.29 2.59
C MET A 56 -9.38 -3.58 1.47
N LEU A 57 -8.06 -3.53 1.56
CA LEU A 57 -7.18 -2.87 0.60
C LEU A 57 -6.70 -3.80 -0.50
N CYS A 58 -6.56 -5.08 -0.16
CA CYS A 58 -6.40 -6.13 -1.14
C CYS A 58 -7.01 -7.43 -0.65
N ARG A 59 -7.41 -8.27 -1.60
CA ARG A 59 -7.97 -9.60 -1.32
C ARG A 59 -7.00 -10.67 -1.78
N GLU A 60 -6.80 -11.71 -0.96
CA GLU A 60 -6.11 -12.94 -1.36
C GLU A 60 -6.69 -13.47 -2.69
N ASP A 61 -5.81 -13.96 -3.57
CA ASP A 61 -6.09 -14.39 -4.94
C ASP A 61 -6.60 -13.29 -5.89
N GLY A 62 -6.67 -12.04 -5.42
CA GLY A 62 -6.97 -10.88 -6.26
C GLY A 62 -5.88 -10.66 -7.32
N LEU A 63 -6.30 -10.19 -8.50
CA LEU A 63 -5.41 -9.89 -9.63
C LEU A 63 -5.01 -8.40 -9.73
N GLU A 64 -5.40 -7.59 -8.76
CA GLU A 64 -5.08 -6.16 -8.73
C GLU A 64 -3.59 -5.92 -8.45
N ALA A 65 -3.00 -4.96 -9.17
CA ALA A 65 -1.57 -4.66 -9.12
C ALA A 65 -1.29 -3.30 -8.47
N THR A 66 -1.81 -3.09 -7.25
CA THR A 66 -1.54 -1.88 -6.46
C THR A 66 -0.44 -2.13 -5.43
N PHE A 67 0.52 -1.22 -5.33
CA PHE A 67 1.53 -1.20 -4.28
C PHE A 67 1.15 -0.15 -3.23
N TYR A 68 1.25 -0.51 -1.96
CA TYR A 68 0.88 0.36 -0.85
C TYR A 68 2.07 0.60 0.06
N ILE A 69 2.20 1.85 0.51
CA ILE A 69 3.10 2.28 1.58
C ILE A 69 2.23 2.83 2.69
N LEU A 70 2.43 2.36 3.92
CA LEU A 70 1.74 2.89 5.08
C LEU A 70 2.43 4.17 5.54
N LEU A 71 1.73 5.29 5.48
CA LEU A 71 2.22 6.56 6.01
C LEU A 71 1.88 6.73 7.50
N ASP A 72 0.70 6.25 7.91
CA ASP A 72 0.21 6.29 9.29
C ASP A 72 -0.74 5.11 9.54
N GLY A 73 -1.00 4.80 10.81
CA GLY A 73 -1.87 3.70 11.23
C GLY A 73 -1.24 2.31 11.08
N GLU A 74 -2.11 1.31 11.06
CA GLU A 74 -1.74 -0.09 10.90
C GLU A 74 -2.75 -0.85 10.04
N VAL A 75 -2.31 -1.97 9.45
CA VAL A 75 -3.17 -2.90 8.70
C VAL A 75 -2.87 -4.34 9.13
N GLU A 76 -3.87 -5.19 9.11
CA GLU A 76 -3.74 -6.62 9.34
C GLU A 76 -3.59 -7.39 8.03
N VAL A 77 -2.63 -8.32 8.01
CA VAL A 77 -2.43 -9.25 6.90
C VAL A 77 -2.93 -10.63 7.32
N THR A 78 -3.90 -11.15 6.59
CA THR A 78 -4.53 -12.44 6.87
C THR A 78 -4.49 -13.36 5.65
N LYS A 79 -4.47 -14.67 5.89
CA LYS A 79 -4.49 -15.68 4.83
C LYS A 79 -5.46 -16.79 5.18
N THR A 80 -6.19 -17.29 4.20
CA THR A 80 -7.06 -18.45 4.38
C THR A 80 -6.26 -19.74 4.26
N ILE A 81 -6.31 -20.59 5.29
CA ILE A 81 -5.65 -21.89 5.34
C ILE A 81 -6.70 -22.99 5.17
N ASN A 82 -6.41 -23.95 4.29
CA ASN A 82 -7.28 -25.09 3.96
C ASN A 82 -8.71 -24.66 3.59
N ASN A 83 -8.88 -23.47 3.02
CA ASN A 83 -10.17 -22.85 2.64
C ASN A 83 -11.17 -22.66 3.79
N ILE A 84 -10.72 -22.72 5.05
CA ILE A 84 -11.60 -22.73 6.22
C ILE A 84 -11.15 -21.72 7.28
N GLU A 85 -9.85 -21.66 7.57
CA GLU A 85 -9.34 -20.88 8.69
C GLU A 85 -8.70 -19.57 8.22
N GLN A 86 -9.19 -18.43 8.71
CA GLN A 86 -8.48 -17.17 8.56
C GLN A 86 -7.35 -17.09 9.58
N ARG A 87 -6.11 -17.12 9.10
CA ARG A 87 -4.91 -17.00 9.92
C ARG A 87 -4.33 -15.60 9.80
N HIS A 88 -4.15 -14.94 10.94
CA HIS A 88 -3.35 -13.72 11.02
C HIS A 88 -1.87 -14.02 10.77
N LEU A 89 -1.26 -13.30 9.83
CA LEU A 89 0.15 -13.44 9.48
C LEU A 89 1.02 -12.39 10.15
N LYS A 90 0.62 -11.12 10.04
CA LYS A 90 1.32 -9.97 10.63
C LYS A 90 0.42 -8.73 10.66
N THR A 91 0.75 -7.81 11.57
CA THR A 91 0.30 -6.41 11.52
C THR A 91 1.41 -5.56 10.93
N LEU A 92 1.09 -4.74 9.93
CA LEU A 92 2.00 -3.77 9.33
C LEU A 92 1.68 -2.38 9.87
N LYS A 93 2.69 -1.52 10.03
CA LYS A 93 2.57 -0.17 10.59
C LYS A 93 3.16 0.88 9.67
N ALA A 94 3.05 2.15 10.05
CA ALA A 94 3.72 3.26 9.36
C ALA A 94 5.19 2.91 9.03
N GLY A 95 5.54 3.03 7.75
CA GLY A 95 6.86 2.74 7.20
C GLY A 95 7.03 1.34 6.60
N ASP A 96 6.06 0.47 6.84
CA ASP A 96 5.89 -0.79 6.12
C ASP A 96 5.21 -0.58 4.77
N PHE A 97 5.26 -1.62 3.96
CA PHE A 97 4.66 -1.67 2.63
C PHE A 97 4.11 -3.06 2.32
N PHE A 98 3.23 -3.15 1.33
CA PHE A 98 2.72 -4.41 0.83
C PHE A 98 2.23 -4.33 -0.62
N GLY A 99 2.08 -5.50 -1.24
CA GLY A 99 1.54 -5.67 -2.58
C GLY A 99 2.58 -5.72 -3.69
N GLU A 100 3.84 -5.46 -3.37
CA GLU A 100 5.01 -5.57 -4.24
C GLU A 100 5.23 -6.99 -4.76
N MET A 101 4.98 -8.01 -3.94
CA MET A 101 5.17 -9.42 -4.33
C MET A 101 4.33 -9.81 -5.55
N ALA A 102 3.07 -9.38 -5.60
CA ALA A 102 2.19 -9.67 -6.73
C ALA A 102 2.70 -9.03 -8.03
N ILE A 103 3.29 -7.84 -7.93
CA ILE A 103 3.86 -7.10 -9.07
C ILE A 103 5.15 -7.77 -9.54
N ILE A 104 6.08 -8.05 -8.60
CA ILE A 104 7.39 -8.63 -8.89
C ILE A 104 7.26 -10.03 -9.51
N HIS A 105 6.35 -10.85 -8.97
CA HIS A 105 6.17 -12.23 -9.42
C HIS A 105 5.09 -12.38 -10.50
N ASN A 106 4.43 -11.29 -10.91
CA ASN A 106 3.28 -11.32 -11.81
C ASN A 106 2.26 -12.41 -11.40
N ALA A 107 1.88 -12.38 -10.12
CA ALA A 107 1.08 -13.42 -9.48
C ALA A 107 -0.10 -12.81 -8.70
N PRO A 108 -1.14 -13.59 -8.39
CA PRO A 108 -2.22 -13.14 -7.52
C PRO A 108 -1.73 -12.71 -6.12
N ARG A 109 -2.54 -11.92 -5.41
CA ARG A 109 -2.25 -11.53 -4.03
C ARG A 109 -2.11 -12.76 -3.13
N ALA A 110 -1.00 -12.84 -2.40
CA ALA A 110 -0.73 -13.96 -1.51
C ALA A 110 -1.58 -13.98 -0.22
N ALA A 111 -2.17 -12.84 0.14
CA ALA A 111 -2.90 -12.62 1.38
C ALA A 111 -3.92 -11.47 1.22
N THR A 112 -4.86 -11.39 2.15
CA THR A 112 -5.80 -10.28 2.32
C THR A 112 -5.19 -9.25 3.26
N VAL A 113 -5.40 -7.95 2.97
CA VAL A 113 -4.95 -6.85 3.82
C VAL A 113 -6.11 -5.92 4.12
N THR A 114 -6.30 -5.62 5.40
CA THR A 114 -7.41 -4.81 5.93
C THR A 114 -6.90 -3.78 6.93
N THR A 115 -7.37 -2.54 6.83
CA THR A 115 -7.12 -1.47 7.82
C THR A 115 -7.85 -1.68 9.13
#